data_AF-A0A521L5G5-F1
#
_entry.id   AF-A0A521L5G5-F1
#
_cell.length_a   1.000
_cell.length_b   1.000
_cell.length_c   1.000
_cell.angle_alpha   90.00
_cell.angle_beta   90.00
_cell.angle_gamma   90.00
#
_symmetry.space_group_name_H-M   'P 1'
#
loop_
_entity.id
_entity.type
_entity.pdbx_description
1 polymer ?
#
loop_
_entity_poly.entity_id
_entity_poly.type
_entity_poly.pdbx_seq_one_letter_code
_entity_poly.pdbx_strand_id
1 'polypeptide(L)'
;MAKAEPVGAPVPTVKFAPKWTTVVAAPLLYAMIVPLIFVDISLEFYHRLAFPILGIPTVSRGSYIKLDRHLLPYLPFILKLACIYCGYANGLVQYAARIAGDTERYFCPIKHQAAAEFHPPPHHQDFIEYGDAEGFRKRWEAAGRVKDKETGSQTGL
;
A
#
# COMPACT_ATOMS: atom_id res chain seq x y z
N MET A 1 9.68 -25.23 0.65
CA MET A 1 9.86 -24.72 -0.72
C MET A 1 8.86 -25.46 -1.61
N ALA A 2 7.75 -24.81 -1.97
CA ALA A 2 6.75 -25.42 -2.84
C ALA A 2 7.38 -25.62 -4.23
N LYS A 3 7.51 -26.89 -4.64
CA LYS A 3 7.98 -27.27 -5.97
C LYS A 3 6.97 -26.71 -6.98
N ALA A 4 7.41 -25.85 -7.89
CA ALA A 4 6.61 -25.48 -9.05
C ALA A 4 6.39 -26.75 -9.87
N GLU A 5 5.13 -27.18 -10.01
CA GLU A 5 4.77 -28.24 -10.96
C GLU A 5 5.15 -27.83 -12.39
N PRO A 6 5.60 -28.77 -13.24
CA PRO A 6 6.01 -28.45 -14.59
C PRO A 6 4.80 -27.93 -15.39
N VAL A 7 4.89 -26.68 -15.83
CA VAL A 7 4.00 -26.07 -16.82
C VAL A 7 4.22 -26.80 -18.15
N GLY A 8 3.58 -27.96 -18.32
CA GLY A 8 4.00 -28.98 -19.29
C GLY A 8 2.93 -29.51 -20.23
N ALA A 9 1.73 -28.92 -20.25
CA ALA A 9 0.74 -29.18 -21.31
C ALA A 9 0.71 -27.98 -22.28
N PRO A 10 0.69 -28.20 -23.61
CA PRO A 10 0.43 -27.13 -24.56
C PRO A 10 -1.00 -26.61 -24.33
N VAL A 11 -1.10 -25.49 -23.62
CA VAL A 11 -2.38 -24.81 -23.40
C VAL A 11 -2.70 -23.99 -24.65
N PRO A 12 -3.88 -24.14 -25.26
CA PRO A 12 -4.24 -23.36 -26.44
C PRO A 12 -4.20 -21.86 -26.13
N THR A 13 -3.56 -21.09 -27.00
CA THR A 13 -3.47 -19.64 -26.86
C THR A 13 -4.85 -19.01 -26.97
N VAL A 14 -5.20 -18.13 -26.02
CA VAL A 14 -6.47 -17.41 -26.07
C VAL A 14 -6.38 -16.31 -27.13
N LYS A 15 -7.36 -16.28 -28.05
CA LYS A 15 -7.54 -15.14 -28.96
C LYS A 15 -8.22 -14.01 -28.20
N PHE A 16 -7.54 -12.89 -28.05
CA PHE A 16 -8.11 -11.70 -27.42
C PHE A 16 -8.61 -10.72 -28.47
N ALA A 17 -9.90 -10.38 -28.40
CA ALA A 17 -10.53 -9.35 -29.21
C ALA A 17 -11.01 -8.23 -28.27
N PRO A 18 -10.26 -7.12 -28.13
CA PRO A 18 -10.71 -6.01 -27.29
C PRO A 18 -11.96 -5.36 -27.88
N LYS A 19 -12.86 -4.90 -27.01
CA LYS A 19 -13.95 -4.02 -27.43
C LYS A 19 -13.36 -2.70 -27.94
N TRP A 20 -14.01 -2.07 -28.92
CA TRP A 20 -13.59 -0.76 -29.44
C TRP A 20 -13.39 0.28 -28.34
N THR A 21 -14.28 0.31 -27.34
CA THR A 21 -14.18 1.20 -26.18
C THR A 21 -12.89 0.98 -25.38
N THR A 22 -12.41 -0.25 -25.27
CA THR A 22 -11.12 -0.56 -24.63
C THR A 22 -9.95 0.01 -25.40
N VAL A 23 -9.98 -0.03 -26.73
CA VAL A 23 -8.92 0.53 -27.58
C VAL A 23 -8.86 2.06 -27.42
N VAL A 24 -10.02 2.72 -27.41
CA VAL A 24 -10.11 4.18 -27.19
C VAL A 24 -9.66 4.57 -25.78
N ALA A 25 -9.99 3.77 -24.76
CA ALA A 25 -9.60 4.05 -23.38
C ALA A 25 -8.14 3.67 -23.06
N ALA A 26 -7.52 2.78 -23.85
CA ALA A 26 -6.19 2.26 -23.58
C ALA A 26 -5.11 3.36 -23.39
N PRO A 27 -5.02 4.40 -24.25
CA PRO A 27 -4.04 5.47 -24.06
C PRO A 27 -4.15 6.13 -22.69
N LEU A 28 -5.38 6.43 -22.24
CA LEU A 28 -5.62 7.06 -20.95
C LEU A 28 -5.29 6.11 -19.78
N LEU A 29 -5.67 4.83 -19.90
CA LEU A 29 -5.36 3.81 -18.90
C LEU A 29 -3.85 3.65 -18.71
N TYR A 30 -3.09 3.60 -19.80
CA TYR A 30 -1.63 3.44 -19.73
C TYR A 30 -0.90 4.75 -19.42
N ALA A 31 -1.47 5.92 -19.71
CA ALA A 31 -0.89 7.22 -19.34
C ALA A 31 -0.68 7.35 -17.82
N MET A 32 -1.51 6.67 -17.01
CA MET A 32 -1.35 6.60 -15.55
C MET A 32 -0.03 5.96 -15.09
N ILE A 33 0.73 5.31 -15.97
CA ILE A 33 2.07 4.85 -15.61
C ILE A 33 2.99 6.00 -15.23
N VAL A 34 2.81 7.19 -15.82
CA VAL A 34 3.64 8.37 -15.54
C VAL A 34 3.48 8.85 -14.09
N PRO A 35 2.27 9.16 -13.59
CA PRO A 35 2.12 9.52 -12.18
C PRO A 35 2.47 8.37 -11.24
N LEU A 36 2.24 7.10 -11.62
CA LEU A 36 2.64 5.96 -10.79
C LEU A 36 4.16 5.90 -10.60
N ILE A 37 4.95 6.09 -11.67
CA ILE A 37 6.42 6.12 -11.57
C ILE A 37 6.88 7.31 -10.71
N PHE A 38 6.26 8.48 -10.86
CA PHE A 38 6.60 9.64 -10.02
C PHE A 38 6.35 9.35 -8.53
N VAL A 39 5.21 8.73 -8.21
CA VAL A 39 4.90 8.27 -6.86
C VAL A 39 5.90 7.22 -6.39
N ASP A 40 6.26 6.23 -7.22
CA ASP A 40 7.24 5.18 -6.85
C ASP A 40 8.59 5.79 -6.46
N ILE A 41 9.12 6.70 -7.28
CA ILE A 41 10.40 7.38 -7.01
C ILE A 41 10.32 8.21 -5.72
N SER A 42 9.27 9.02 -5.58
CA SER A 42 9.07 9.88 -4.41
C SER A 42 8.92 9.06 -3.13
N LEU A 43 8.16 7.96 -3.21
CA LEU A 43 7.91 7.03 -2.12
C LEU A 43 9.18 6.30 -1.71
N GLU A 44 10.00 5.83 -2.66
CA GLU A 44 11.28 5.17 -2.34
C GLU A 44 12.26 6.14 -1.67
N PHE A 45 12.34 7.39 -2.12
CA PHE A 45 13.19 8.41 -1.49
C PHE A 45 12.75 8.66 -0.05
N TYR A 46 11.45 8.91 0.15
CA TYR A 46 10.86 9.08 1.46
C TYR A 46 11.08 7.85 2.36
N HIS A 47 10.78 6.64 1.88
CA HIS A 47 10.90 5.41 2.65
C HIS A 47 12.35 5.15 3.06
N ARG A 48 13.31 5.25 2.13
CA ARG A 48 14.73 4.94 2.43
C ARG A 48 15.42 5.97 3.29
N LEU A 49 14.96 7.22 3.31
CA LEU A 49 15.57 8.26 4.12
C LEU A 49 14.86 8.42 5.46
N ALA A 50 13.53 8.56 5.47
CA ALA A 50 12.80 8.86 6.69
C ALA A 50 12.76 7.66 7.65
N PHE A 51 12.58 6.43 7.15
CA PHE A 51 12.40 5.28 8.04
C PHE A 51 13.64 4.99 8.90
N PRO A 52 14.87 4.95 8.34
CA PRO A 52 16.07 4.79 9.17
C PRO A 52 16.28 5.92 10.16
N ILE A 53 16.01 7.18 9.76
CA ILE A 53 16.11 8.35 10.64
C ILE A 53 15.15 8.22 11.83
N LEU A 54 13.93 7.75 11.57
CA LEU A 54 12.88 7.58 12.60
C LEU A 54 12.99 6.25 13.35
N GLY A 55 13.92 5.36 12.98
CA GLY A 55 14.05 4.02 13.57
C GLY A 55 12.91 3.05 13.19
N ILE A 56 12.19 3.32 12.10
CA ILE A 56 11.12 2.46 11.59
C ILE A 56 11.73 1.35 10.70
N PRO A 57 11.33 0.07 10.85
CA PRO A 57 11.80 -1.00 9.97
C PRO A 57 11.38 -0.77 8.51
N THR A 58 12.33 -0.92 7.58
CA THR A 58 12.04 -0.79 6.15
C THR A 58 11.25 -1.99 5.61
N VAL A 59 10.35 -1.74 4.67
CA VAL A 59 9.48 -2.74 4.05
C VAL A 59 10.10 -3.28 2.76
N SER A 60 10.05 -4.60 2.53
CA SER A 60 10.57 -5.17 1.27
C SER A 60 9.62 -4.91 0.11
N ARG A 61 10.08 -4.18 -0.92
CA ARG A 61 9.30 -3.95 -2.15
C ARG A 61 8.90 -5.25 -2.86
N GLY A 62 9.77 -6.26 -2.82
CA GLY A 62 9.55 -7.55 -3.50
C GLY A 62 8.41 -8.39 -2.93
N SER A 63 7.94 -8.11 -1.72
CA SER A 63 6.75 -8.78 -1.18
C SER A 63 5.44 -8.24 -1.78
N TYR A 64 5.47 -7.04 -2.37
CA TYR A 64 4.30 -6.35 -2.89
C TYR A 64 4.21 -6.38 -4.41
N ILE A 65 5.32 -6.11 -5.11
CA ILE A 65 5.34 -6.04 -6.57
C ILE A 65 5.85 -7.36 -7.13
N LYS A 66 4.92 -8.19 -7.63
CA LYS A 66 5.21 -9.47 -8.31
C LYS A 66 4.75 -9.43 -9.76
N LEU A 67 5.67 -9.69 -10.67
CA LEU A 67 5.45 -9.65 -12.11
C LEU A 67 5.77 -11.02 -12.72
N ASP A 68 4.91 -12.01 -12.52
CA ASP A 68 5.11 -13.40 -12.98
C ASP A 68 4.09 -13.80 -14.06
N ARG A 69 2.89 -13.21 -14.05
CA ARG A 69 1.79 -13.54 -14.98
C ARG A 69 2.14 -13.37 -16.46
N HIS A 70 3.11 -12.52 -16.79
CA HIS A 70 3.56 -12.35 -18.17
C HIS A 70 4.30 -13.58 -18.72
N LEU A 71 4.75 -14.48 -17.83
CA LEU A 71 5.38 -15.75 -18.17
C LEU A 71 4.36 -16.83 -18.56
N LEU A 72 3.06 -16.59 -18.37
CA LEU A 72 2.02 -17.56 -18.72
C LEU A 72 1.99 -17.79 -20.24
N PRO A 73 2.15 -19.05 -20.71
CA PRO A 73 2.33 -19.34 -22.13
C PRO A 73 1.06 -19.16 -22.96
N TYR A 74 -0.12 -19.28 -22.34
CA TYR A 74 -1.42 -19.19 -23.01
C TYR A 74 -1.95 -17.76 -23.18
N LEU A 75 -1.30 -16.76 -22.58
CA LEU A 75 -1.69 -15.36 -22.69
C LEU A 75 -1.14 -14.74 -24.00
N PRO A 76 -1.98 -14.07 -24.81
CA PRO A 76 -1.49 -13.28 -25.92
C PRO A 76 -0.73 -12.05 -25.42
N PHE A 77 0.15 -11.51 -26.26
CA PHE A 77 1.08 -10.43 -25.91
C PHE A 77 0.40 -9.20 -25.28
N ILE A 78 -0.74 -8.77 -25.81
CA ILE A 78 -1.49 -7.61 -25.30
C ILE A 78 -1.93 -7.82 -23.84
N LEU A 79 -2.42 -9.02 -23.50
CA LEU A 79 -2.76 -9.34 -22.12
C LEU A 79 -1.54 -9.44 -21.22
N LYS A 80 -0.40 -9.90 -21.73
CA LYS A 80 0.86 -9.90 -20.96
C LYS A 80 1.26 -8.48 -20.56
N LEU A 81 1.19 -7.52 -21.49
CA LEU A 81 1.45 -6.11 -21.18
C LEU A 81 0.48 -5.55 -20.15
N ALA A 82 -0.83 -5.82 -20.31
CA ALA A 82 -1.83 -5.41 -19.34
C ALA A 82 -1.58 -6.03 -17.95
N CYS A 83 -1.16 -7.30 -17.88
CA CYS A 83 -0.79 -7.96 -16.65
C CYS A 83 0.44 -7.34 -15.99
N ILE A 84 1.45 -6.93 -16.76
CA ILE A 84 2.63 -6.21 -16.23
C ILE A 84 2.18 -4.88 -15.61
N TYR A 85 1.38 -4.11 -16.36
CA TYR A 85 0.87 -2.82 -15.89
C TYR A 85 0.05 -2.97 -14.60
N CYS A 86 -0.98 -3.82 -14.61
CA CYS A 86 -1.85 -4.00 -13.45
C CYS A 86 -1.11 -4.63 -12.26
N GLY A 87 -0.17 -5.56 -12.51
CA GLY A 87 0.65 -6.15 -11.46
C GLY A 87 1.55 -5.13 -10.78
N TYR A 88 2.16 -4.25 -11.57
CA TYR A 88 2.98 -3.16 -11.05
C TYR A 88 2.12 -2.12 -10.29
N ALA A 89 1.06 -1.60 -10.92
CA ALA A 89 0.22 -0.56 -10.33
C ALA A 89 -0.42 -0.98 -9.01
N ASN A 90 -1.05 -2.16 -8.96
CA ASN A 90 -1.66 -2.66 -7.72
C ASN A 90 -0.60 -2.97 -6.64
N GLY A 91 0.53 -3.56 -7.04
CA GLY A 91 1.62 -3.84 -6.12
C GLY A 91 2.20 -2.56 -5.51
N LEU A 92 2.41 -1.53 -6.32
CA LEU A 92 2.90 -0.23 -5.87
C LEU A 92 1.91 0.45 -4.91
N VAL A 93 0.62 0.44 -5.21
CA VAL A 93 -0.39 1.04 -4.34
C VAL A 93 -0.45 0.33 -2.98
N GLN A 94 -0.38 -1.01 -2.96
CA GLN A 94 -0.34 -1.75 -1.70
C GLN A 94 0.95 -1.49 -0.90
N TYR A 95 2.08 -1.38 -1.60
CA TYR A 95 3.36 -1.03 -0.98
C TYR A 95 3.31 0.38 -0.36
N ALA A 96 2.77 1.36 -1.10
CA ALA A 96 2.56 2.72 -0.61
C ALA A 96 1.63 2.76 0.60
N ALA A 97 0.50 2.05 0.56
CA ALA A 97 -0.43 1.94 1.67
C ALA A 97 0.22 1.32 2.91
N ARG A 98 1.09 0.31 2.75
CA ARG A 98 1.85 -0.26 3.85
C ARG A 98 2.79 0.75 4.49
N ILE A 99 3.59 1.45 3.68
CA ILE A 99 4.54 2.47 4.16
C ILE A 99 3.78 3.57 4.90
N ALA A 100 2.67 4.04 4.34
CA ALA A 100 1.82 5.04 4.97
C ALA A 100 1.25 4.53 6.31
N GLY A 101 0.82 3.27 6.39
CA GLY A 101 0.32 2.67 7.63
C GLY A 101 1.39 2.52 8.71
N ASP A 102 2.63 2.19 8.35
CA ASP A 102 3.76 2.15 9.29
C ASP A 102 4.15 3.55 9.78
N THR A 103 3.97 4.55 8.92
CA THR A 103 4.15 5.96 9.28
C THR A 103 3.05 6.46 10.19
N GLU A 104 1.80 6.10 9.91
CA GLU A 104 0.65 6.42 10.76
C GLU A 104 0.81 5.79 12.15
N ARG A 105 1.25 4.53 12.24
CA ARG A 105 1.59 3.86 13.51
C ARG A 105 2.65 4.62 14.30
N TYR A 106 3.62 5.21 13.61
CA TYR A 106 4.67 6.00 14.23
C TYR A 106 4.12 7.33 14.76
N PHE A 107 3.29 8.06 14.00
CA PHE A 107 2.86 9.41 14.39
C PHE A 107 1.58 9.46 15.23
N CYS A 108 0.52 8.75 14.83
CA CYS A 108 -0.79 8.86 15.44
C CYS A 108 -1.60 7.56 15.28
N PRO A 109 -1.43 6.58 16.18
CA PRO A 109 -2.19 5.33 16.15
C PRO A 109 -3.55 5.49 16.84
N ILE A 110 -4.36 6.45 16.39
CA ILE A 110 -5.75 6.67 16.86
C ILE A 110 -6.70 6.34 15.70
N LYS A 111 -7.75 5.58 15.97
CA LYS A 111 -8.78 5.24 15.00
C LYS A 111 -9.52 6.51 14.55
N HIS A 112 -9.98 6.51 13.30
CA HIS A 112 -10.95 7.50 12.87
C HIS A 112 -12.27 7.34 13.62
N GLN A 113 -13.01 8.43 13.73
CA GLN A 113 -14.40 8.38 14.18
C GLN A 113 -15.20 7.43 13.29
N ALA A 114 -16.00 6.56 13.91
CA ALA A 114 -16.82 5.61 13.15
C ALA A 114 -17.81 6.35 12.24
N ALA A 115 -17.82 5.98 10.96
CA ALA A 115 -18.77 6.47 9.97
C ALA A 115 -19.23 5.29 9.10
N ALA A 116 -20.52 5.26 8.74
CA ALA A 116 -21.15 4.12 8.08
C ALA A 116 -20.52 3.76 6.72
N GLU A 117 -19.96 4.76 6.02
CA GLU A 117 -19.37 4.60 4.68
C GLU A 117 -17.84 4.58 4.70
N PHE A 118 -17.22 4.54 5.89
CA PHE A 118 -15.77 4.51 6.00
C PHE A 118 -15.24 3.09 5.98
N HIS A 119 -14.24 2.84 5.14
CA HIS A 119 -13.52 1.57 5.08
C HIS A 119 -12.20 1.70 5.84
N PRO A 120 -12.14 1.32 7.14
CA PRO A 120 -10.93 1.46 7.92
C PRO A 120 -9.82 0.56 7.36
N PRO A 121 -8.59 1.08 7.24
CA PRO A 121 -7.43 0.27 6.94
C PRO A 121 -7.27 -0.90 7.93
N PRO A 122 -6.88 -2.11 7.47
CA PRO A 122 -6.75 -3.26 8.34
C PRO A 122 -5.82 -3.07 9.55
N HIS A 123 -4.82 -2.19 9.45
CA HIS A 123 -3.88 -1.93 10.55
C HIS A 123 -4.43 -1.09 11.70
N HIS A 124 -5.63 -0.53 11.57
CA HIS A 124 -6.30 0.25 12.62
C HIS A 124 -6.81 -0.62 13.77
N GLN A 125 -6.80 -1.96 13.64
CA GLN A 125 -7.29 -2.86 14.69
C GLN A 125 -6.58 -2.64 16.05
N ASP A 126 -5.28 -2.34 16.03
CA ASP A 126 -4.44 -2.15 17.22
C ASP A 126 -4.30 -0.67 17.66
N PHE A 127 -5.12 0.22 17.08
CA PHE A 127 -5.09 1.65 17.35
C PHE A 127 -6.00 2.00 18.54
N ILE A 128 -5.67 3.11 19.19
CA ILE A 128 -6.44 3.71 20.28
C ILE A 128 -7.79 4.17 19.74
N GLU A 129 -8.85 4.04 20.55
CA GLU A 129 -10.18 4.48 20.15
C GLU A 129 -10.25 6.00 19.95
N TYR A 130 -11.13 6.43 19.05
CA TYR A 130 -11.35 7.85 18.79
C TYR A 130 -11.80 8.56 20.08
N GLY A 131 -11.09 9.62 20.46
CA GLY A 131 -11.37 10.41 21.67
C GLY A 131 -10.74 9.90 22.96
N ASP A 132 -10.03 8.77 22.95
CA ASP A 132 -9.36 8.24 24.15
C ASP A 132 -7.99 8.91 24.40
N ALA A 133 -8.06 10.11 24.98
CA ALA A 133 -6.87 10.89 25.33
C ALA A 133 -5.99 10.19 26.39
N GLU A 134 -6.59 9.44 27.31
CA GLU A 134 -5.85 8.74 28.36
C GLU A 134 -5.07 7.55 27.80
N GLY A 135 -5.69 6.74 26.93
CA GLY A 135 -5.03 5.66 26.21
C GLY A 135 -3.92 6.16 25.31
N PHE A 136 -4.12 7.29 24.62
CA PHE A 136 -3.06 7.94 23.85
C PHE A 136 -1.87 8.34 24.71
N ARG A 137 -2.11 9.04 25.81
CA ARG A 137 -1.04 9.45 26.74
C ARG A 137 -0.26 8.24 27.27
N LYS A 138 -0.95 7.21 27.77
CA LYS A 138 -0.32 5.97 28.27
C LYS A 138 0.58 5.32 27.22
N ARG A 139 0.11 5.23 25.97
CA ARG A 139 0.90 4.64 24.86
C ARG A 139 2.16 5.46 24.57
N TRP A 140 2.05 6.79 24.60
CA TRP A 140 3.19 7.68 24.35
C TRP A 140 4.18 7.71 25.51
N GLU A 141 3.71 7.63 26.75
CA GLU A 141 4.55 7.49 27.95
C GLU A 141 5.32 6.17 27.89
N ALA A 142 4.65 5.05 27.58
CA ALA A 142 5.29 3.75 27.41
C ALA A 142 6.32 3.73 26.26
N ALA A 143 6.12 4.56 25.22
CA ALA A 143 7.05 4.73 24.11
C ALA A 143 8.19 5.73 24.41
N GLY A 144 8.23 6.34 25.60
CA GLY A 144 9.23 7.36 25.96
C GLY A 144 9.11 8.66 25.14
N ARG A 145 7.92 8.95 24.62
CA ARG A 145 7.62 10.10 23.74
C ARG A 145 6.89 11.25 24.44
N VAL A 146 6.62 11.11 25.73
CA VAL A 146 6.15 12.22 26.59
C VAL A 146 7.34 12.80 27.33
N LYS A 147 7.47 14.12 27.28
CA LYS A 147 8.32 14.88 28.21
C LYS A 147 7.38 15.53 29.23
N ASP A 148 7.51 15.19 30.51
CA ASP A 148 6.82 15.87 31.62
C ASP A 148 7.13 17.37 31.61
N LYS A 149 6.28 18.37 31.88
CA LYS A 149 4.84 18.53 32.18
C LYS A 149 4.46 19.92 31.64
N GLU A 150 3.35 20.07 30.91
CA GLU A 150 2.59 21.32 30.98
C GLU A 150 1.31 21.06 31.78
N THR A 151 1.32 21.56 33.00
CA THR A 151 0.14 21.74 33.83
C THR A 151 -0.76 22.77 33.13
N GLY A 152 -1.81 22.33 32.45
CA GLY A 152 -2.62 23.21 31.60
C GLY A 152 -4.08 22.80 31.50
N SER A 153 -4.81 23.02 32.58
CA SER A 153 -6.26 23.23 32.68
C SER A 153 -7.20 22.21 32.03
N GLN A 154 -7.84 21.43 32.89
CA GLN A 154 -9.27 21.18 32.69
C GLN A 154 -9.98 22.55 32.60
N THR A 155 -10.67 22.82 31.51
CA THR A 155 -11.80 23.75 31.42
C THR A 155 -12.80 22.95 30.58
N GLY A 156 -13.87 22.38 31.14
CA GLY A 156 -14.83 23.07 31.97
C GLY A 156 -15.73 23.90 31.06
N LEU A 157 -16.63 23.24 30.32
CA LEU A 157 -17.99 23.69 30.00
C LEU A 157 -18.81 22.52 29.45
#